data_AF-A0A958F809-F1
#
_entry.id   AF-A0A958F809-F1
#
_cell.length_a   1.000
_cell.length_b   1.000
_cell.length_c   1.000
_cell.angle_alpha   90.00
_cell.angle_beta   90.00
_cell.angle_gamma   90.00
#
_symmetry.space_group_name_H-M   'P 1'
#
loop_
_entity.id
_entity.type
_entity.pdbx_description
1 polymer ?
#
loop_
_entity_poly.entity_id
_entity_poly.type
_entity_poly.pdbx_seq_one_letter_code
_entity_poly.pdbx_strand_id
1 'polypeptide(L)'
;LMYAALNEQDLLCRAFGNCLAGDPFDREVGDLIGQKGPVQPKLFTYMRYNAELTRDGLDKLGLKDIDPAKVQKLDSVAHIADLQRIGRAVAERKIRGEHFQNFIERG
;
A
#
# COMPACT_ATOMS: atom_id res chain seq x y z
N LEU A 1 -13.89 12.51 3.99
CA LEU A 1 -14.68 11.26 4.04
C LEU A 1 -13.86 10.02 3.65
N MET A 2 -13.14 10.03 2.51
CA MET A 2 -12.40 8.84 2.04
C MET A 2 -11.27 8.36 2.97
N TYR A 3 -10.59 9.26 3.69
CA TYR A 3 -9.46 8.87 4.54
C TYR A 3 -9.85 7.95 5.71
N ALA A 4 -10.96 8.24 6.39
CA ALA A 4 -11.46 7.41 7.48
C ALA A 4 -11.83 6.00 6.99
N ALA A 5 -12.56 5.92 5.87
CA ALA A 5 -12.93 4.65 5.24
C ALA A 5 -11.71 3.84 4.79
N LEU A 6 -10.68 4.49 4.24
CA LEU A 6 -9.41 3.84 3.86
C LEU A 6 -8.74 3.17 5.06
N ASN A 7 -8.67 3.88 6.18
CA ASN A 7 -8.04 3.40 7.41
C ASN A 7 -8.84 2.27 8.06
N GLU A 8 -10.16 2.43 8.16
CA GLU A 8 -11.03 1.36 8.68
C GLU A 8 -10.90 0.09 7.84
N GLN A 9 -10.92 0.21 6.51
CA GLN A 9 -10.75 -0.92 5.61
C GLN A 9 -9.36 -1.58 5.78
N ASP A 10 -8.28 -0.81 5.89
CA ASP A 10 -6.94 -1.40 6.08
C ASP A 10 -6.83 -2.12 7.43
N LEU A 11 -7.36 -1.53 8.51
CA LEU A 11 -7.40 -2.17 9.82
C LEU A 11 -8.18 -3.50 9.77
N LEU A 12 -9.36 -3.52 9.15
CA LEU A 12 -10.16 -4.73 8.97
C LEU A 12 -9.43 -5.78 8.12
N CYS A 13 -8.79 -5.38 7.02
CA CYS A 13 -8.00 -6.28 6.20
C CYS A 13 -6.83 -6.90 7.00
N ARG A 14 -6.14 -6.14 7.86
CA ARG A 14 -5.05 -6.65 8.70
C ARG A 14 -5.56 -7.54 9.83
N ALA A 15 -6.73 -7.23 10.39
CA ALA A 15 -7.35 -8.02 11.45
C ALA A 15 -7.79 -9.41 10.96
N PHE A 16 -8.39 -9.50 9.77
CA PHE A 16 -8.93 -10.76 9.23
C PHE A 16 -8.04 -11.45 8.19
N GLY A 17 -7.19 -10.71 7.49
CA GLY A 17 -6.25 -11.20 6.48
C GLY A 17 -4.82 -11.34 7.01
N ASN A 18 -4.04 -12.15 6.30
CA ASN A 18 -2.61 -12.33 6.48
C ASN A 18 -1.86 -11.35 5.57
N CYS A 19 -1.54 -10.17 6.09
CA CYS A 19 -0.74 -9.17 5.37
C CYS A 19 0.73 -9.59 5.42
N LEU A 20 1.37 -9.75 4.26
CA LEU A 20 2.79 -10.13 4.18
C LEU A 20 3.74 -8.94 4.02
N ALA A 21 3.24 -7.82 3.49
CA ALA A 21 4.00 -6.60 3.28
C ALA A 21 3.07 -5.39 3.21
N GLY A 22 3.46 -4.31 3.89
CA GLY A 22 2.80 -3.01 3.82
C GLY A 22 3.42 -2.02 4.79
N ASP A 23 3.12 -0.73 4.60
CA ASP A 23 3.59 0.32 5.50
C ASP A 23 2.95 0.19 6.90
N PRO A 24 3.60 0.72 7.96
CA PRO A 24 2.97 0.88 9.27
C PRO A 24 1.68 1.70 9.16
N PHE A 25 0.64 1.25 9.85
CA PHE A 25 -0.66 1.92 9.89
C PHE A 25 -0.56 3.19 10.73
N ASP A 26 -0.15 3.05 11.99
CA ASP A 26 0.13 4.18 12.89
C ASP A 26 1.08 3.75 14.03
N ARG A 27 1.24 4.64 15.02
CA ARG A 27 2.12 4.41 16.19
C ARG A 27 1.48 3.57 17.30
N GLU A 28 0.16 3.37 17.28
CA GLU A 28 -0.58 2.63 18.30
C GLU A 28 -0.67 1.14 17.95
N VAL A 29 -1.00 0.81 16.71
CA VAL A 29 -1.18 -0.58 16.25
C VAL A 29 -0.04 -1.10 15.37
N GLY A 30 0.87 -0.23 14.91
CA GLY A 30 1.99 -0.62 14.06
C GLY A 30 1.53 -1.09 12.67
N ASP A 31 2.08 -2.20 12.15
CA ASP A 31 1.68 -2.77 10.86
C ASP A 31 0.77 -4.01 10.98
N LEU A 32 0.59 -4.56 12.19
CA LEU A 32 -0.16 -5.80 12.44
C LEU A 32 0.29 -7.02 11.59
N ILE A 33 1.48 -6.99 10.98
CA ILE A 33 2.04 -8.09 10.18
C ILE A 33 2.49 -9.21 11.12
N GLY A 34 2.12 -10.46 10.80
CA GLY A 34 2.43 -11.63 11.63
C GLY A 34 1.60 -11.74 12.92
N GLN A 35 0.70 -10.79 13.18
CA GLN A 35 -0.11 -10.76 14.40
C GLN A 35 -1.36 -11.65 14.30
N LYS A 36 -1.79 -12.22 15.43
CA LYS A 36 -3.04 -12.97 15.54
C LYS A 36 -4.24 -12.01 15.44
N GLY A 37 -5.30 -12.47 14.79
CA GLY A 37 -6.55 -11.74 14.67
C GLY A 37 -7.71 -12.46 15.35
N PRO A 38 -8.95 -11.95 15.18
CA PRO A 38 -10.16 -12.58 15.71
C PRO A 38 -10.43 -13.99 15.16
N VAL A 39 -9.79 -14.35 14.05
CA VAL A 39 -9.95 -15.64 13.36
C VAL A 39 -8.58 -16.30 13.13
N GLN A 40 -8.57 -17.64 13.25
CA GLN A 40 -7.38 -18.47 13.02
C GLN A 40 -7.82 -19.76 12.26
N PRO A 41 -7.28 -20.03 11.06
CA PRO A 41 -6.34 -19.19 10.31
C PRO A 41 -6.97 -17.88 9.82
N LYS A 42 -6.13 -16.91 9.42
CA LYS A 42 -6.58 -15.70 8.71
C LYS A 42 -7.31 -16.10 7.41
N LEU A 43 -8.29 -15.30 7.00
CA LEU A 43 -9.25 -15.69 5.96
C LEU A 43 -8.68 -15.61 4.52
N PHE A 44 -7.68 -14.76 4.30
CA PHE A 44 -7.03 -14.56 3.01
C PHE A 44 -5.60 -14.04 3.20
N THR A 45 -4.74 -14.17 2.20
CA THR A 45 -3.36 -13.65 2.21
C THR A 45 -3.22 -12.53 1.19
N TYR A 46 -2.57 -11.43 1.56
CA TYR A 46 -2.44 -10.25 0.70
C TYR A 46 -1.19 -9.42 1.01
N MET A 47 -0.93 -8.43 0.15
CA MET A 47 0.07 -7.38 0.33
C MET A 47 -0.59 -6.03 0.04
N ARG A 48 -0.12 -4.96 0.68
CA ARG A 48 -0.66 -3.61 0.46
C ARG A 48 0.47 -2.60 0.27
N TYR A 49 0.55 -2.04 -0.94
CA TYR A 49 1.50 -0.98 -1.26
C TYR A 49 0.73 0.31 -1.55
N ASN A 50 0.82 1.26 -0.63
CA ASN A 50 0.25 2.59 -0.81
C ASN A 50 1.32 3.57 -1.28
N ALA A 51 0.95 4.42 -2.23
CA ALA A 51 1.69 5.63 -2.58
C ALA A 51 1.06 6.81 -1.83
N GLU A 52 1.87 7.55 -1.07
CA GLU A 52 1.41 8.82 -0.53
C GLU A 52 1.52 9.88 -1.62
N LEU A 53 0.38 10.32 -2.15
CA LEU A 53 0.32 11.28 -3.25
C LEU A 53 0.38 12.74 -2.78
N THR A 54 0.86 12.99 -1.56
CA THR A 54 1.14 14.34 -1.04
C THR A 54 2.45 14.86 -1.63
N ARG A 55 2.73 16.16 -1.48
CA ARG A 55 4.02 16.73 -1.89
C ARG A 55 5.19 16.00 -1.22
N ASP A 56 5.09 15.78 0.09
CA ASP A 56 6.11 15.08 0.88
C ASP A 56 6.28 13.62 0.42
N GLY A 57 5.17 12.90 0.19
CA GLY A 57 5.20 11.53 -0.31
C GLY A 57 5.86 11.40 -1.69
N LEU A 58 5.51 12.29 -2.62
CA LEU A 58 6.15 12.32 -3.94
C LEU A 58 7.62 12.72 -3.87
N ASP A 59 8.01 13.63 -2.96
CA ASP A 59 9.40 14.03 -2.76
C ASP A 59 10.24 12.88 -2.21
N LYS A 60 9.70 12.11 -1.26
CA LYS A 60 10.32 10.88 -0.75
C LYS A 60 10.53 9.86 -1.87
N LEU A 61 9.63 9.81 -2.86
CA LEU A 61 9.77 8.98 -4.06
C LEU A 61 10.73 9.58 -5.11
N GLY A 62 11.23 10.80 -4.92
CA GLY A 62 12.11 11.49 -5.87
C GLY A 62 11.39 12.15 -7.04
N LEU A 63 10.07 12.29 -6.98
CA LEU A 63 9.18 12.78 -8.04
C LEU A 63 8.75 14.23 -7.78
N LYS A 64 9.73 15.11 -7.62
CA LYS A 64 9.52 16.52 -7.24
C LYS A 64 8.79 17.33 -8.31
N ASP A 65 8.84 16.89 -9.55
CA ASP A 65 8.23 17.53 -10.73
C ASP A 65 6.73 17.23 -10.90
N ILE A 66 6.23 16.16 -10.26
CA ILE A 66 4.81 15.79 -10.36
C ILE A 66 3.98 16.66 -9.42
N ASP A 67 2.93 17.29 -9.94
CA ASP A 67 1.98 18.09 -9.16
C ASP A 67 0.97 17.16 -8.42
N PRO A 68 0.93 17.16 -7.07
CA PRO A 68 0.00 16.37 -6.27
C PRO A 68 -1.47 16.55 -6.70
N ALA A 69 -1.89 17.78 -6.99
CA ALA A 69 -3.30 18.08 -7.27
C ALA A 69 -3.79 17.43 -8.57
N LYS A 70 -2.87 17.13 -9.49
CA LYS A 70 -3.17 16.43 -10.74
C LYS A 70 -3.34 14.93 -10.51
N VAL A 71 -2.49 14.31 -9.70
CA VAL A 71 -2.48 12.84 -9.51
C VAL A 71 -3.38 12.33 -8.40
N GLN A 72 -3.88 13.20 -7.51
CA GLN A 72 -4.82 12.82 -6.44
C GLN A 72 -6.27 12.65 -6.90
N LYS A 73 -6.61 13.11 -8.11
CA LYS A 73 -7.96 12.96 -8.66
C LYS A 73 -8.24 11.50 -9.02
N LEU A 74 -9.40 10.99 -8.63
CA LEU A 74 -9.84 9.62 -8.96
C LEU A 74 -9.92 9.39 -10.47
N ASP A 75 -10.28 10.43 -11.23
CA ASP A 75 -10.45 10.44 -12.68
C ASP A 75 -9.27 11.10 -13.41
N SER A 76 -8.04 10.96 -12.88
CA SER A 76 -6.84 11.57 -13.46
C SER A 76 -6.31 10.89 -14.73
N VAL A 77 -7.19 10.67 -15.71
CA VAL A 77 -6.86 10.00 -16.98
C VAL A 77 -5.84 10.79 -17.80
N ALA A 78 -5.83 12.12 -17.69
CA ALA A 78 -4.86 12.98 -18.35
C ALA A 78 -3.42 12.82 -17.81
N HIS A 79 -3.25 12.23 -16.61
CA HIS A 79 -1.97 12.10 -15.93
C HIS A 79 -1.57 10.64 -15.69
N ILE A 80 -2.08 9.71 -16.51
CA ILE A 80 -1.71 8.29 -16.45
C ILE A 80 -0.19 8.08 -16.52
N ALA A 81 0.52 8.86 -17.34
CA ALA A 81 1.98 8.76 -17.45
C ALA A 81 2.69 9.05 -16.11
N ASP A 82 2.24 10.06 -15.38
CA ASP A 82 2.77 10.38 -14.05
C ASP A 82 2.36 9.33 -13.01
N LEU A 83 1.11 8.84 -13.04
CA LEU A 83 0.68 7.73 -12.19
C LEU A 83 1.50 6.46 -12.40
N GLN A 84 1.89 6.16 -13.65
CA GLN A 84 2.79 5.05 -13.96
C GLN A 84 4.21 5.28 -13.44
N ARG A 85 4.72 6.52 -13.50
CA ARG A 85 6.02 6.88 -12.91
C ARG A 85 6.01 6.68 -11.39
N ILE A 86 4.93 7.09 -10.73
CA ILE A 86 4.73 6.86 -9.30
C ILE A 86 4.70 5.36 -9.01
N GLY A 87 3.92 4.57 -9.77
CA GLY A 87 3.86 3.12 -9.62
C GLY A 87 5.21 2.44 -9.75
N ARG A 88 6.03 2.83 -10.74
CA ARG A 88 7.41 2.34 -10.89
C ARG A 88 8.29 2.69 -9.69
N ALA A 89 8.27 3.94 -9.24
CA ALA A 89 9.06 4.36 -8.08
C ALA A 89 8.65 3.63 -6.79
N VAL A 90 7.36 3.35 -6.60
CA VAL A 90 6.86 2.53 -5.48
C VAL A 90 7.33 1.10 -5.61
N ALA A 91 7.23 0.49 -6.80
CA ALA A 91 7.65 -0.88 -7.05
C ALA A 91 9.14 -1.08 -6.74
N GLU A 92 10.01 -0.19 -7.25
CA GLU A 92 11.46 -0.25 -7.02
C GLU A 92 11.84 -0.16 -5.53
N ARG A 93 11.08 0.59 -4.73
CA ARG A 93 11.41 0.86 -3.33
C ARG A 93 10.78 -0.11 -2.34
N LYS A 94 9.53 -0.53 -2.61
CA LYS A 94 8.70 -1.26 -1.64
C LYS A 94 8.42 -2.70 -2.02
N ILE A 95 8.54 -3.08 -3.30
CA ILE A 95 8.20 -4.43 -3.75
C ILE A 95 9.47 -5.28 -3.81
N ARG A 96 9.42 -6.42 -3.14
CA ARG A 96 10.52 -7.39 -3.06
C ARG A 96 9.99 -8.75 -3.45
N GLY A 97 10.79 -9.54 -4.17
CA GLY A 97 10.38 -10.86 -4.65
C GLY A 97 10.01 -11.80 -3.50
N GLU A 98 10.66 -11.62 -2.35
CA GLU A 98 10.44 -12.35 -1.11
C GLU A 98 9.01 -12.23 -0.60
N HIS A 99 8.34 -11.09 -0.84
CA HIS A 99 6.96 -10.89 -0.42
C HIS A 99 5.98 -11.86 -1.12
N PHE A 100 6.37 -12.42 -2.27
CA PHE A 100 5.56 -13.32 -3.09
C PHE A 100 5.80 -14.80 -2.79
N GLN A 101 6.73 -15.15 -1.90
CA GLN A 101 7.11 -16.56 -1.64
C GLN A 101 5.93 -17.44 -1.21
N ASN A 102 4.92 -16.86 -0.55
CA ASN A 102 3.72 -17.58 -0.11
C ASN A 102 2.61 -17.66 -1.18
N PHE A 103 2.82 -17.08 -2.36
CA PHE A 103 1.87 -17.10 -3.48
C PHE A 103 2.34 -17.95 -4.65
N ILE A 104 3.63 -18.29 -4.69
CA ILE A 104 4.23 -19.06 -5.78
C ILE A 104 4.31 -20.52 -5.33
N GLU A 105 3.77 -21.43 -6.13
CA GLU A 105 3.96 -22.86 -5.92
C GLU A 105 5.46 -23.18 -6.00
N ARG A 106 5.99 -23.88 -5.00
CA ARG A 106 7.32 -24.47 -5.11
C ARG A 106 7.20 -25.63 -6.09
N GLY A 107 7.68 -25.42 -7.32
CA GLY A 107 7.91 -26.48 -8.29
C GLY A 107 8.95 -27.49 -7.80
#